data_AF-A0A954R6U3-F1
#
_entry.id   AF-A0A954R6U3-F1
#
_cell.length_a   1.000
_cell.length_b   1.000
_cell.length_c   1.000
_cell.angle_alpha   90.00
_cell.angle_beta   90.00
_cell.angle_gamma   90.00
#
_symmetry.space_group_name_H-M   'P 1'
#
loop_
_entity.id
_entity.type
_entity.pdbx_description
1 polymer ?
#
loop_
_entity_poly.entity_id
_entity_poly.type
_entity_poly.pdbx_seq_one_letter_code
_entity_poly.pdbx_strand_id
1 'polypeptide(L)'
;VPKMETSMELMMKCDMCYDRTSEGKKPMCATVCPSGALHFGTMAEMEAMRPLSRPINQFQFGAQTIHTKVRMMVPKHSAITHLDVADGMFDSEIADDGDAMLSAAVFELPIL
;
A
#
# COMPACT_ATOMS: atom_id res chain seq x y z
N VAL A 1 -8.91 -9.80 3.05
CA VAL A 1 -10.15 -10.32 3.67
C VAL A 1 -10.29 -11.79 3.31
N PRO A 2 -10.13 -12.72 4.25
CA PRO A 2 -10.42 -14.13 4.00
C PRO A 2 -11.90 -14.32 3.63
N LYS A 3 -12.18 -15.24 2.72
CA LYS A 3 -13.53 -15.63 2.31
C LYS A 3 -13.68 -17.14 2.50
N MET A 4 -14.76 -17.55 3.14
CA MET A 4 -15.05 -18.97 3.38
C MET A 4 -15.85 -19.54 2.21
N GLU A 5 -15.42 -20.68 1.69
CA GLU A 5 -16.18 -21.53 0.78
C GLU A 5 -16.79 -22.67 1.60
N THR A 6 -18.08 -22.52 1.92
CA THR A 6 -18.75 -23.38 2.91
C THR A 6 -18.97 -24.80 2.40
N SER A 7 -19.07 -25.01 1.09
CA SER A 7 -19.31 -26.35 0.52
C SER A 7 -18.12 -27.30 0.70
N MET A 8 -16.91 -26.73 0.76
CA MET A 8 -15.65 -27.49 0.90
C MET A 8 -14.99 -27.27 2.27
N GLU A 9 -15.59 -26.46 3.14
CA GLU A 9 -15.03 -26.05 4.44
C GLU A 9 -13.62 -25.41 4.31
N LEU A 10 -13.39 -24.68 3.20
CA LEU A 10 -12.10 -24.06 2.90
C LEU A 10 -12.15 -22.53 3.06
N MET A 11 -11.04 -21.95 3.50
CA MET A 11 -10.87 -20.50 3.59
C MET A 11 -9.89 -20.01 2.52
N MET A 12 -10.37 -19.14 1.64
CA MET A 12 -9.60 -18.55 0.56
C MET A 12 -9.12 -17.14 0.93
N LYS A 13 -7.85 -16.87 0.65
CA LYS A 13 -7.23 -15.54 0.79
C LYS A 13 -6.10 -15.39 -0.21
N CYS A 14 -5.60 -14.16 -0.38
CA CYS A 14 -4.35 -13.92 -1.09
C CYS A 14 -3.22 -14.77 -0.48
N ASP A 15 -2.55 -15.50 -1.35
CA ASP A 15 -1.42 -16.39 -1.08
C ASP A 15 -0.11 -15.81 -1.62
N MET A 16 -0.13 -14.56 -2.12
CA MET A 16 0.99 -13.90 -2.78
C MET A 16 1.38 -14.54 -4.13
N CYS A 17 0.44 -15.22 -4.81
CA CYS A 17 0.73 -16.02 -6.01
C CYS A 17 1.87 -17.00 -5.73
N TYR A 18 1.64 -17.91 -4.78
CA TYR A 18 2.69 -18.83 -4.33
C TYR A 18 3.24 -19.65 -5.50
N ASP A 19 2.36 -20.14 -6.37
CA ASP A 19 2.66 -20.80 -7.65
C ASP A 19 3.73 -20.06 -8.47
N ARG A 20 3.61 -18.75 -8.61
CA ARG A 20 4.52 -17.92 -9.40
C ARG A 20 5.78 -17.55 -8.62
N THR A 21 5.61 -17.14 -7.37
CA THR A 21 6.72 -16.66 -6.55
C THR A 21 7.70 -17.78 -6.20
N SER A 22 7.25 -19.04 -6.09
CA SER A 22 8.12 -20.21 -5.96
C SER A 22 9.03 -20.43 -7.18
N GLU A 23 8.64 -19.96 -8.36
CA GLU A 23 9.46 -20.00 -9.58
C GLU A 23 10.26 -18.70 -9.80
N GLY A 24 10.32 -17.81 -8.81
CA GLY A 24 11.01 -16.52 -8.93
C GLY A 24 10.28 -15.48 -9.80
N LYS A 25 9.02 -15.73 -10.17
CA LYS A 25 8.19 -14.77 -10.93
C LYS A 25 7.46 -13.82 -9.98
N LYS A 26 7.23 -12.58 -10.43
CA LYS A 26 6.42 -11.60 -9.67
C LYS A 26 4.95 -12.04 -9.58
N PRO A 27 4.24 -11.70 -8.49
CA PRO A 27 2.80 -11.89 -8.38
C PRO A 27 2.06 -11.25 -9.56
N MET A 28 0.93 -11.83 -9.96
CA MET A 28 0.20 -11.38 -11.13
C MET A 28 -0.26 -9.92 -10.97
N CYS A 29 -0.82 -9.56 -9.80
CA CYS A 29 -1.27 -8.19 -9.52
C CYS A 29 -0.17 -7.13 -9.66
N ALA A 30 1.06 -7.43 -9.24
CA ALA A 30 2.20 -6.53 -9.39
C ALA A 30 2.75 -6.51 -10.83
N THR A 31 2.55 -7.60 -11.59
CA THR A 31 3.01 -7.70 -12.98
C THR A 31 2.10 -6.93 -13.95
N VAL A 32 0.79 -6.97 -13.71
CA VAL A 32 -0.21 -6.37 -14.61
C VAL A 32 -0.56 -4.92 -14.28
N CYS A 33 -0.04 -4.37 -13.17
CA CYS A 33 -0.39 -3.04 -12.72
C CYS A 33 0.09 -1.97 -13.73
N PRO A 34 -0.81 -1.26 -14.44
CA PRO A 34 -0.41 -0.34 -15.50
C PRO A 34 0.21 0.95 -14.95
N SER A 35 -0.21 1.37 -13.76
CA SER A 35 0.28 2.59 -13.09
C SER A 35 1.57 2.39 -12.30
N GLY A 36 2.02 1.15 -12.11
CA GLY A 36 3.17 0.85 -11.24
C GLY A 36 2.95 1.17 -9.76
N ALA A 37 1.70 1.29 -9.31
CA ALA A 37 1.35 1.49 -7.91
C ALA A 37 1.69 0.27 -7.03
N LEU A 38 1.57 -0.93 -7.59
CA LEU A 38 1.97 -2.18 -6.94
C LEU A 38 3.36 -2.60 -7.42
N HIS A 39 4.26 -2.85 -6.48
CA HIS A 39 5.60 -3.35 -6.78
C HIS A 39 5.94 -4.56 -5.91
N PHE A 40 6.68 -5.50 -6.48
CA PHE A 40 7.21 -6.67 -5.79
C PHE A 40 8.71 -6.79 -6.04
N GLY A 41 9.47 -6.71 -4.94
CA GLY A 41 10.93 -6.70 -4.94
C GLY A 41 11.49 -6.54 -3.54
N THR A 42 12.79 -6.37 -3.44
CA THR A 42 13.52 -6.14 -2.19
C THR A 42 13.43 -4.67 -1.75
N MET A 43 13.73 -4.43 -0.48
CA MET A 43 13.80 -3.09 0.08
C MET A 43 14.86 -2.22 -0.60
N ALA A 44 16.04 -2.80 -0.85
CA ALA A 44 17.14 -2.09 -1.49
C ALA A 44 16.77 -1.66 -2.93
N GLU A 45 16.10 -2.53 -3.69
CA GLU A 45 15.60 -2.18 -5.03
C GLU A 45 14.56 -1.05 -4.97
N MET A 46 13.65 -1.10 -4.00
CA MET A 46 12.62 -0.06 -3.83
C MET A 46 13.21 1.30 -3.42
N GLU A 47 14.18 1.31 -2.51
CA GLU A 47 14.86 2.53 -2.07
C GLU A 47 15.69 3.16 -3.19
N ALA A 48 16.33 2.32 -4.03
CA ALA A 48 17.03 2.78 -5.21
C ALA A 48 16.07 3.38 -6.27
N MET A 49 14.91 2.75 -6.47
CA MET A 49 13.91 3.20 -7.45
C MET A 49 13.16 4.46 -7.00
N ARG A 50 12.92 4.64 -5.70
CA ARG A 50 12.12 5.73 -5.13
C ARG A 50 12.89 6.51 -4.05
N PRO A 51 13.94 7.27 -4.40
CA PRO A 51 14.82 7.92 -3.44
C PRO A 51 14.15 9.04 -2.62
N LEU A 52 13.05 9.60 -3.13
CA LEU A 52 12.25 10.65 -2.49
C LEU A 52 11.14 10.12 -1.57
N SER A 53 10.98 8.80 -1.49
CA SER A 53 9.95 8.15 -0.68
C SER A 53 10.60 7.21 0.34
N ARG A 54 9.89 6.93 1.43
CA ARG A 54 10.26 5.88 2.39
C ARG A 54 9.10 4.90 2.57
N PRO A 55 9.38 3.61 2.78
CA PRO A 55 8.35 2.64 3.08
C PRO A 55 7.93 2.69 4.56
N ILE A 56 6.63 2.66 4.83
CA ILE A 56 6.02 2.40 6.14
C ILE A 56 5.23 1.09 6.11
N ASN A 57 5.15 0.37 7.22
CA ASN A 57 4.35 -0.85 7.35
C ASN A 57 3.51 -0.89 8.63
N GLN A 58 3.36 0.25 9.28
CA GLN A 58 2.57 0.42 10.47
C GLN A 58 1.22 1.01 10.08
N PHE A 59 0.15 0.34 10.47
CA PHE A 59 -1.23 0.75 10.22
C PHE A 59 -1.94 0.90 11.56
N GLN A 60 -2.71 1.98 11.73
CA GLN A 60 -3.48 2.25 12.93
C GLN A 60 -4.96 2.00 12.65
N PHE A 61 -5.59 1.17 13.48
CA PHE A 61 -7.01 0.84 13.46
C PHE A 61 -7.63 1.25 14.80
N GLY A 62 -8.11 2.50 14.89
CA GLY A 62 -8.56 3.06 16.16
C GLY A 62 -7.44 3.07 17.19
N ALA A 63 -7.58 2.29 18.27
CA ALA A 63 -6.57 2.16 19.32
C ALA A 63 -5.48 1.10 19.03
N GLN A 64 -5.61 0.32 17.95
CA GLN A 64 -4.70 -0.79 17.65
C GLN A 64 -3.69 -0.43 16.57
N THR A 65 -2.41 -0.65 16.85
CA THR A 65 -1.33 -0.60 15.86
C THR A 65 -1.02 -2.00 15.32
N ILE A 66 -0.96 -2.15 14.00
CA ILE A 66 -0.63 -3.40 13.31
C ILE A 66 0.59 -3.19 12.41
N HIS A 67 1.52 -4.14 12.43
CA HIS A 67 2.64 -4.19 11.51
C HIS A 67 2.42 -5.25 10.43
N THR A 68 2.48 -4.84 9.16
CA THR A 68 2.28 -5.75 8.02
C THR A 68 3.58 -6.02 7.27
N LYS A 69 3.54 -7.01 6.38
CA LYS A 69 4.62 -7.25 5.40
C LYS A 69 4.50 -6.36 4.16
N VAL A 70 3.28 -5.92 3.84
CA VAL A 70 3.02 -4.92 2.78
C VAL A 70 3.46 -3.56 3.30
N ARG A 71 4.14 -2.79 2.45
CA ARG A 71 4.67 -1.46 2.77
C ARG A 71 4.04 -0.42 1.86
N MET A 72 3.65 0.71 2.43
CA MET A 72 3.17 1.87 1.70
C MET A 72 4.31 2.88 1.57
N MET A 73 4.43 3.50 0.40
CA MET A 73 5.42 4.55 0.18
C MET A 73 4.84 5.89 0.62
N VAL A 74 5.56 6.60 1.47
CA VAL A 74 5.24 7.98 1.89
C VAL A 74 6.38 8.92 1.56
N PRO A 75 6.15 10.24 1.44
CA PRO A 75 7.23 11.21 1.22
C PRO A 75 8.31 11.08 2.29
N LYS A 76 9.58 11.13 1.88
CA LYS A 76 10.73 10.83 2.75
C LYS A 76 10.86 11.76 3.96
N HIS A 77 10.50 13.02 3.80
CA HIS A 77 10.56 14.04 4.87
C HIS A 77 9.19 14.30 5.52
N SER A 78 8.25 13.35 5.43
CA SER A 78 6.96 13.47 6.13
C SER A 78 7.05 13.00 7.58
N ALA A 79 6.26 13.64 8.45
CA ALA A 79 6.09 13.21 9.85
C ALA A 79 5.20 11.95 9.99
N ILE A 80 4.66 11.44 8.88
CA ILE A 80 3.76 10.28 8.85
C ILE A 80 4.54 9.04 9.27
N THR A 81 4.17 8.43 10.40
CA THR A 81 4.80 7.20 10.93
C THR A 81 3.95 5.95 10.70
N HIS A 82 2.65 6.12 10.60
CA HIS A 82 1.65 5.09 10.40
C HIS A 82 0.55 5.61 9.48
N LEU A 83 -0.17 4.69 8.82
CA LEU A 83 -1.39 5.03 8.10
C LEU A 83 -2.59 4.81 9.03
N ASP A 84 -3.34 5.87 9.34
CA ASP A 84 -4.63 5.73 10.03
C ASP A 84 -5.67 5.22 9.04
N VAL A 85 -6.23 4.05 9.32
CA VAL A 85 -7.21 3.42 8.43
C VAL A 85 -8.62 3.95 8.69
N ALA A 86 -8.92 4.43 9.90
CA ALA A 86 -10.24 4.98 10.21
C ALA A 86 -10.47 6.31 9.50
N ASP A 87 -9.42 7.13 9.39
CA ASP A 87 -9.43 8.40 8.66
C ASP A 87 -9.84 8.22 7.18
N GLY A 88 -9.45 7.11 6.56
CA GLY A 88 -9.82 6.78 5.17
C GLY A 88 -11.10 5.96 4.98
N MET A 89 -11.77 5.54 6.07
CA MET A 89 -12.96 4.68 6.00
C MET A 89 -14.28 5.44 6.22
N PHE A 90 -14.21 6.60 6.85
CA PHE A 90 -15.36 7.44 7.10
C PHE A 90 -15.10 8.80 6.45
N ASP A 91 -15.82 9.12 5.36
CA ASP A 91 -16.03 10.51 4.97
C ASP A 91 -16.85 11.16 6.11
N SER A 92 -16.20 11.52 7.21
CA SER A 92 -16.70 12.63 7.99
C SER A 92 -16.56 13.84 7.09
N GLU A 93 -17.65 14.59 6.90
CA GLU A 93 -17.67 15.87 6.20
C GLU A 93 -16.52 16.76 6.71
N ILE A 94 -15.36 16.68 6.07
CA ILE A 94 -14.22 17.54 6.35
C ILE A 94 -14.50 18.81 5.57
N ALA A 95 -14.86 19.86 6.32
CA ALA A 95 -14.72 21.23 5.87
C ALA A 95 -13.32 21.41 5.28
N ASP A 96 -13.26 22.07 4.12
CA ASP A 96 -12.09 22.46 3.34
C ASP A 96 -11.10 23.34 4.15
N ASP A 97 -10.50 22.77 5.18
CA ASP A 97 -9.34 23.33 5.86
C ASP A 97 -8.10 22.60 5.33
N GLY A 98 -7.73 22.95 4.10
CA GLY A 98 -6.37 22.81 3.58
C GLY A 98 -5.88 21.37 3.46
N ASP A 99 -6.28 20.73 2.37
CA ASP A 99 -5.90 19.37 2.01
C ASP A 99 -4.37 19.20 1.83
N ALA A 100 -3.70 18.80 2.91
CA ALA A 100 -2.29 18.44 2.93
C ALA A 100 -1.99 17.11 2.20
N MET A 101 -3.02 16.32 1.86
CA MET A 101 -2.89 15.08 1.08
C MET A 101 -2.99 15.35 -0.43
N LEU A 102 -3.87 16.25 -0.88
CA LEU A 102 -3.92 16.70 -2.28
C LEU A 102 -2.73 17.61 -2.61
N SER A 103 -2.23 18.45 -1.69
CA SER A 103 -1.09 19.34 -2.00
C SER A 103 0.22 18.60 -2.32
N ALA A 104 0.35 17.33 -1.90
CA ALA A 104 1.47 16.47 -2.24
C ALA A 104 1.27 15.70 -3.56
N ALA A 105 0.03 15.56 -4.03
CA ALA A 105 -0.32 14.82 -5.25
C ALA A 105 -0.39 15.71 -6.51
N VAL A 106 -0.52 17.04 -6.36
CA VAL A 106 -0.56 18.00 -7.49
C VAL A 106 0.78 18.70 -7.78
N PHE A 107 1.91 18.23 -7.24
CA PHE A 107 3.20 18.65 -7.79
C PHE A 107 3.24 18.20 -9.25
N GLU A 108 3.07 19.17 -10.15
CA GLU A 108 2.99 19.08 -11.60
C GLU A 108 3.80 17.88 -12.09
N LEU A 109 3.11 16.81 -12.49
CA LEU A 109 3.69 15.81 -13.37
C LEU A 109 3.97 16.54 -14.69
N PRO A 110 5.23 16.81 -15.05
CA PRO A 110 5.50 17.13 -16.44
C PRO A 110 5.39 15.79 -17.16
N ILE A 111 4.26 15.57 -17.82
CA ILE A 111 4.19 14.58 -18.87
C ILE A 111 5.05 15.15 -20.01
N LEU A 112 6.35 14.83 -19.98
CA LEU A 112 7.30 14.82 -21.09
C LEU A 112 8.49 13.96 -20.72
#